data_AF-A0A2J7RJM8-F1
#
_entry.id   AF-A0A2J7RJM8-F1
#
_cell.length_a   1.000
_cell.length_b   1.000
_cell.length_c   1.000
_cell.angle_alpha   90.00
_cell.angle_beta   90.00
_cell.angle_gamma   90.00
#
_symmetry.space_group_name_H-M   'P 1'
#
loop_
_entity.id
_entity.type
_entity.pdbx_description
1 polymer ?
#
loop_
_entity_poly.entity_id
_entity_poly.type
_entity_poly.pdbx_seq_one_letter_code
_entity_poly.pdbx_strand_id
1 'polypeptide(L)'
;MIPGRDRNVAEESEGMAGNAEVLNTDTEEERLQDRNKFLLSEVAMDKLTSEQLDYLRNRQKLLKYFDRLCTYELIMGGPHMAEDLYDYTFYDKFRTVSLITSTVKFAHEGNCKAVEIMFTYHGDVLLPHWLPVLSNFPETMDPNDYKSLLPACTANGNVIPWSQIQLREQDWCEEADFQNESDDCDDDFIYEEDQTLKYFACKKESVTTEVLTSWYTGRVHQIESRSCMVDHAVTLIKLARERSVMGLDHLYHQLLTLDALVYEVHLEDARLSDLQKMSDLDICKLLMSK
;
A
#
# COMPACT_ATOMS: atom_id res chain seq x y z
N MET A 1 -51.78 -60.99 15.83
CA MET A 1 -53.24 -60.82 15.70
C MET A 1 -53.51 -59.33 15.52
N ILE A 2 -54.00 -58.94 14.34
CA ILE A 2 -54.66 -57.64 14.07
C ILE A 2 -56.17 -57.91 14.19
N PRO A 3 -57.03 -56.97 14.61
CA PRO A 3 -57.60 -55.91 13.74
C PRO A 3 -57.66 -54.54 14.48
N GLY A 4 -57.75 -53.34 13.90
CA GLY A 4 -58.09 -52.87 12.56
C GLY A 4 -59.13 -51.74 12.65
N ARG A 5 -58.77 -50.52 12.19
CA ARG A 5 -59.63 -49.36 11.74
C ARG A 5 -60.59 -48.73 12.78
N ASP A 6 -60.85 -47.42 12.84
CA ASP A 6 -60.97 -46.40 11.78
C ASP A 6 -61.10 -44.97 12.37
N ARG A 7 -60.65 -43.95 11.60
CA ARG A 7 -61.15 -42.54 11.46
C ARG A 7 -60.61 -41.37 12.31
N ASN A 8 -59.71 -40.60 11.66
CA ASN A 8 -59.84 -39.19 11.21
C ASN A 8 -60.40 -38.07 12.13
N VAL A 9 -59.56 -37.05 12.36
CA VAL A 9 -59.64 -35.63 11.93
C VAL A 9 -59.12 -34.71 13.05
N ALA A 10 -57.96 -34.08 12.80
CA ALA A 10 -57.67 -32.66 13.08
C ALA A 10 -56.16 -32.41 12.81
N GLU A 11 -55.86 -32.10 11.55
CA GLU A 11 -54.71 -31.26 11.20
C GLU A 11 -55.04 -29.79 11.55
N GLU A 12 -54.01 -28.94 11.48
CA GLU A 12 -53.97 -27.49 11.77
C GLU A 12 -53.66 -27.20 13.26
N SER A 13 -52.64 -26.44 13.64
CA SER A 13 -51.73 -25.55 12.92
C SER A 13 -50.70 -25.07 13.93
N GLU A 14 -49.40 -25.31 13.74
CA GLU A 14 -48.37 -24.57 14.47
C GLU A 14 -47.02 -24.78 13.77
N GLY A 15 -46.66 -23.84 12.89
CA GLY A 15 -45.39 -23.92 12.18
C GLY A 15 -45.31 -23.06 10.94
N MET A 16 -45.55 -21.75 11.03
CA MET A 16 -45.19 -20.78 9.99
C MET A 16 -45.36 -19.35 10.51
N ALA A 17 -44.43 -18.90 11.36
CA ALA A 17 -44.37 -17.48 11.76
C ALA A 17 -42.92 -16.94 11.87
N GLY A 18 -41.92 -17.69 11.39
CA GLY A 18 -40.50 -17.31 11.52
C GLY A 18 -39.78 -16.87 10.24
N ASN A 19 -40.39 -16.99 9.05
CA ASN A 19 -39.69 -16.83 7.77
C ASN A 19 -40.22 -15.70 6.86
N ALA A 20 -41.18 -14.87 7.33
CA ALA A 20 -41.80 -13.84 6.49
C ALA A 20 -41.15 -12.45 6.62
N GLU A 21 -40.42 -12.18 7.70
CA GLU A 21 -39.82 -10.85 7.93
C GLU A 21 -38.49 -10.64 7.19
N VAL A 22 -37.74 -11.72 6.90
CA VAL A 22 -36.44 -11.63 6.20
C VAL A 22 -36.59 -11.52 4.67
N LEU A 23 -37.72 -11.92 4.09
CA LEU A 23 -37.93 -11.92 2.63
C LEU A 23 -38.49 -10.61 2.07
N ASN A 24 -38.98 -9.69 2.91
CA ASN A 24 -39.70 -8.48 2.49
C ASN A 24 -38.85 -7.21 2.62
N THR A 25 -37.79 -7.24 3.44
CA THR A 25 -36.84 -6.14 3.65
C THR A 25 -35.98 -5.90 2.41
N ASP A 26 -35.52 -6.98 1.77
CA ASP A 26 -34.64 -6.91 0.60
C ASP A 26 -35.30 -6.13 -0.56
N THR A 27 -36.61 -6.33 -0.78
CA THR A 27 -37.33 -5.63 -1.85
C THR A 27 -37.63 -4.15 -1.56
N GLU A 28 -37.68 -3.73 -0.30
CA GLU A 28 -37.94 -2.33 0.05
C GLU A 28 -36.63 -1.53 0.05
N GLU A 29 -35.52 -2.11 0.52
CA GLU A 29 -34.19 -1.52 0.41
C GLU A 29 -33.78 -1.32 -1.04
N GLU A 30 -34.00 -2.30 -1.91
CA GLU A 30 -33.77 -2.18 -3.36
C GLU A 30 -34.59 -1.04 -3.98
N ARG A 31 -35.88 -0.91 -3.65
CA ARG A 31 -36.72 0.19 -4.14
C ARG A 31 -36.25 1.56 -3.66
N LEU A 32 -35.79 1.64 -2.42
CA LEU A 32 -35.23 2.87 -1.85
C LEU A 32 -33.92 3.25 -2.54
N GLN A 33 -33.05 2.26 -2.82
CA GLN A 33 -31.82 2.46 -3.59
C GLN A 33 -32.11 2.95 -5.00
N ASP A 34 -33.05 2.32 -5.72
CA ASP A 34 -33.47 2.74 -7.06
C ASP A 34 -34.03 4.17 -7.08
N ARG A 35 -34.87 4.51 -6.09
CA ARG A 35 -35.41 5.86 -5.95
C ARG A 35 -34.30 6.87 -5.67
N ASN A 36 -33.36 6.55 -4.79
CA ASN A 36 -32.24 7.43 -4.48
C ASN A 36 -31.35 7.63 -5.71
N LYS A 37 -31.07 6.58 -6.48
CA LYS A 37 -30.32 6.65 -7.73
C LYS A 37 -31.01 7.52 -8.78
N PHE A 38 -32.33 7.41 -8.91
CA PHE A 38 -33.13 8.28 -9.78
C PHE A 38 -33.04 9.75 -9.34
N LEU A 39 -33.21 10.03 -8.04
CA LEU A 39 -33.11 11.39 -7.51
C LEU A 39 -31.72 12.00 -7.71
N LEU A 40 -30.66 11.20 -7.53
CA LEU A 40 -29.27 11.63 -7.76
C LEU A 40 -29.03 11.97 -9.23
N SER A 41 -29.60 11.20 -10.17
CA SER A 41 -29.47 11.48 -11.61
C SER A 41 -30.10 12.80 -12.07
N GLU A 42 -31.04 13.34 -11.29
CA GLU A 42 -31.66 14.64 -11.55
C GLU A 42 -30.84 15.82 -10.98
N VAL A 43 -29.82 15.55 -10.16
CA VAL A 43 -28.97 16.59 -9.58
C VAL A 43 -27.95 17.06 -10.61
N ALA A 44 -28.10 18.30 -11.06
CA ALA A 44 -27.15 18.96 -11.96
C ALA A 44 -26.23 19.89 -11.16
N MET A 45 -24.93 19.59 -11.14
CA MET A 45 -23.92 20.32 -10.35
C MET A 45 -23.84 21.82 -10.68
N ASP A 46 -24.09 22.19 -11.93
CA ASP A 46 -24.11 23.56 -12.44
C ASP A 46 -25.28 24.40 -11.89
N LYS A 47 -26.29 23.75 -11.30
CA LYS A 47 -27.50 24.38 -10.76
C LYS A 47 -27.53 24.41 -9.23
N LEU A 48 -26.53 23.85 -8.56
CA LEU A 48 -26.46 23.85 -7.10
C LEU A 48 -26.17 25.25 -6.57
N THR A 49 -26.82 25.61 -5.46
CA THR A 49 -26.52 26.86 -4.75
C THR A 49 -25.18 26.76 -4.02
N SER A 50 -24.60 27.91 -3.66
CA SER A 50 -23.35 27.94 -2.86
C SER A 50 -23.47 27.15 -1.56
N GLU A 51 -24.61 27.26 -0.87
CA GLU A 51 -24.85 26.52 0.38
C GLU A 51 -24.89 25.00 0.14
N GLN A 52 -25.53 24.55 -0.95
CA GLN A 52 -25.57 23.13 -1.31
C GLN A 52 -24.19 22.57 -1.67
N LEU A 53 -23.38 23.36 -2.38
CA LEU A 53 -21.98 23.01 -2.65
C LEU A 53 -21.16 22.92 -1.36
N ASP A 54 -21.40 23.81 -0.40
CA ASP A 54 -20.73 23.75 0.90
C ASP A 54 -21.16 22.51 1.72
N TYR A 55 -22.44 22.12 1.68
CA TYR A 55 -22.88 20.85 2.27
C TYR A 55 -22.19 19.64 1.62
N LEU A 56 -22.08 19.62 0.29
CA LEU A 56 -21.40 18.55 -0.44
C LEU A 56 -19.92 18.46 -0.04
N ARG A 57 -19.21 19.59 -0.05
CA ARG A 57 -17.79 19.67 0.38
C ARG A 57 -17.61 19.21 1.83
N ASN A 58 -18.49 19.64 2.73
CA ASN A 58 -18.44 19.22 4.12
C ASN A 58 -18.67 17.71 4.28
N ARG A 59 -19.60 17.11 3.52
CA ARG A 59 -19.82 15.66 3.51
C ARG A 59 -18.58 14.91 3.03
N GLN A 60 -18.02 15.29 1.88
CA GLN A 60 -16.80 14.70 1.33
C GLN A 60 -15.64 14.81 2.33
N LYS A 61 -15.49 15.97 2.99
CA LYS A 61 -14.45 16.19 4.01
C LYS A 61 -14.64 15.30 5.24
N LEU A 62 -15.87 15.13 5.71
CA LEU A 62 -16.18 14.23 6.82
C LEU A 62 -15.92 12.77 6.47
N LEU A 63 -16.25 12.35 5.26
CA LEU A 63 -15.94 11.01 4.74
C LEU A 63 -14.43 10.78 4.66
N LYS A 64 -13.67 11.72 4.09
CA LYS A 64 -12.20 11.68 4.09
C LYS A 64 -11.64 11.52 5.51
N TYR A 65 -12.14 12.29 6.47
CA TYR A 65 -11.71 12.17 7.85
C TYR A 65 -12.10 10.82 8.45
N PHE A 66 -13.30 10.32 8.19
CA PHE A 66 -13.72 9.00 8.62
C PHE A 66 -12.80 7.91 8.09
N ASP A 67 -12.45 7.94 6.80
CA ASP A 67 -11.54 6.97 6.19
C ASP A 67 -10.14 7.04 6.81
N ARG A 68 -9.65 8.25 7.12
CA ARG A 68 -8.41 8.44 7.87
C ARG A 68 -8.50 7.89 9.29
N LEU A 69 -9.63 8.02 9.98
CA LEU A 69 -9.81 7.46 11.32
C LEU A 69 -9.73 5.93 11.28
N CYS A 70 -10.49 5.30 10.40
CA CYS A 70 -10.47 3.85 10.19
C CYS A 70 -9.05 3.36 9.87
N THR A 71 -8.33 4.09 9.02
CA THR A 71 -6.93 3.78 8.69
C THR A 71 -6.02 3.89 9.91
N TYR A 72 -6.18 4.94 10.72
CA TYR A 72 -5.39 5.12 11.93
C TYR A 72 -5.68 4.02 12.96
N GLU A 73 -6.94 3.61 13.13
CA GLU A 73 -7.31 2.46 13.97
C GLU A 73 -6.61 1.18 13.51
N LEU A 74 -6.59 0.90 12.20
CA LEU A 74 -5.88 -0.25 11.64
C LEU A 74 -4.37 -0.17 11.93
N ILE A 75 -3.76 1.01 11.80
CA ILE A 75 -2.33 1.23 12.10
C ILE A 75 -2.02 0.90 13.57
N MET A 76 -2.91 1.29 14.50
CA MET A 76 -2.77 0.98 15.92
C MET A 76 -2.97 -0.51 16.25
N GLY A 77 -3.42 -1.33 15.30
CA GLY A 77 -3.68 -2.76 15.49
C GLY A 77 -5.16 -3.13 15.60
N GLY A 78 -6.05 -2.23 15.21
CA GLY A 78 -7.50 -2.43 15.18
C GLY A 78 -8.25 -1.79 16.35
N PRO A 79 -9.59 -1.90 16.36
CA PRO A 79 -10.46 -1.15 17.27
C PRO A 79 -10.15 -1.37 18.75
N HIS A 80 -9.84 -2.61 19.14
CA HIS A 80 -9.51 -2.95 20.53
C HIS A 80 -8.24 -2.26 21.04
N MET A 81 -7.25 -2.05 20.16
CA MET A 81 -6.01 -1.36 20.52
C MET A 81 -6.17 0.16 20.44
N ALA A 82 -7.08 0.63 19.58
CA ALA A 82 -7.32 2.05 19.37
C ALA A 82 -7.86 2.74 20.63
N GLU A 83 -8.70 2.08 21.43
CA GLU A 83 -9.25 2.68 22.66
C GLU A 83 -8.15 3.15 23.63
N ASP A 84 -7.04 2.41 23.73
CA ASP A 84 -5.94 2.72 24.63
C ASP A 84 -4.86 3.59 23.99
N LEU A 85 -4.61 3.44 22.68
CA LEU A 85 -3.49 4.05 21.98
C LEU A 85 -3.84 5.33 21.21
N TYR A 86 -5.13 5.69 21.13
CA TYR A 86 -5.58 6.83 20.34
C TYR A 86 -4.97 8.14 20.84
N ASP A 87 -4.27 8.84 19.94
CA ASP A 87 -3.77 10.19 20.15
C ASP A 87 -4.50 11.18 19.26
N TYR A 88 -5.35 12.01 19.89
CA TYR A 88 -6.06 13.09 19.20
C TYR A 88 -5.12 14.06 18.49
N THR A 89 -3.97 14.39 19.09
CA THR A 89 -3.03 15.37 18.52
C THR A 89 -2.34 14.83 17.28
N PHE A 90 -2.10 13.52 17.23
CA PHE A 90 -1.64 12.83 16.05
C PHE A 90 -2.73 12.81 14.98
N TYR A 91 -3.93 12.35 15.34
CA TYR A 91 -5.04 12.21 14.39
C TYR A 91 -5.47 13.55 13.77
N ASP A 92 -5.49 14.63 14.56
CA ASP A 92 -5.84 15.96 14.08
C ASP A 92 -4.91 16.44 12.95
N LYS A 93 -3.62 16.09 13.02
CA LYS A 93 -2.67 16.34 11.94
C LYS A 93 -2.85 15.35 10.80
N PHE A 94 -2.92 14.05 11.11
CA PHE A 94 -2.99 12.96 10.13
C PHE A 94 -4.19 13.10 9.18
N ARG A 95 -5.36 13.53 9.69
CA ARG A 95 -6.56 13.70 8.87
C ARG A 95 -6.45 14.86 7.86
N THR A 96 -5.57 15.83 8.11
CA THR A 96 -5.39 17.03 7.28
C THR A 96 -4.20 16.95 6.32
N VAL A 97 -3.20 16.14 6.65
CA VAL A 97 -1.99 15.97 5.81
C VAL A 97 -2.30 15.02 4.65
N SER A 98 -1.68 15.25 3.49
CA SER A 98 -1.86 14.39 2.32
C SER A 98 -1.48 12.93 2.62
N LEU A 99 -2.06 12.00 1.84
CA LEU A 99 -1.78 10.57 1.99
C LEU A 99 -0.29 10.30 1.77
N ILE A 100 0.29 10.91 0.73
CA ILE A 100 1.69 10.75 0.35
C ILE A 100 2.62 11.20 1.47
N THR A 101 2.46 12.44 1.97
CA THR A 101 3.32 12.96 3.05
C THR A 101 3.24 12.10 4.31
N SER A 102 2.04 11.62 4.66
CA SER A 102 1.85 10.74 5.81
C SER A 102 2.56 9.39 5.61
N THR A 103 2.45 8.78 4.44
CA THR A 103 3.09 7.50 4.11
C THR A 103 4.61 7.62 4.06
N VAL A 104 5.15 8.69 3.47
CA VAL A 104 6.59 8.96 3.45
C VAL A 104 7.13 9.12 4.87
N LYS A 105 6.40 9.83 5.74
CA LYS A 105 6.76 9.94 7.15
C LYS A 105 6.81 8.57 7.84
N PHE A 106 5.81 7.70 7.62
CA PHE A 106 5.85 6.34 8.16
C PHE A 106 7.03 5.51 7.61
N ALA A 107 7.39 5.69 6.34
CA ALA A 107 8.55 5.03 5.75
C ALA A 107 9.86 5.50 6.43
N HIS A 108 10.05 6.81 6.62
CA HIS A 108 11.21 7.36 7.33
C HIS A 108 11.31 6.86 8.78
N GLU A 109 10.18 6.69 9.45
CA GLU A 109 10.12 6.14 10.81
C GLU A 109 10.34 4.60 10.86
N GLY A 110 10.48 3.94 9.70
CA GLY A 110 10.62 2.49 9.61
C GLY A 110 9.34 1.72 9.93
N ASN A 111 8.17 2.37 9.90
CA ASN A 111 6.89 1.74 10.24
C ASN A 111 6.30 0.99 9.04
N CYS A 112 6.83 -0.21 8.76
CA CYS A 112 6.41 -1.03 7.61
C CYS A 112 4.91 -1.35 7.63
N LYS A 113 4.36 -1.64 8.81
CA LYS A 113 2.95 -1.99 8.97
C LYS A 113 2.05 -0.81 8.59
N ALA A 114 2.40 0.41 9.00
CA ALA A 114 1.64 1.59 8.61
C ALA A 114 1.68 1.80 7.09
N VAL A 115 2.85 1.68 6.46
CA VAL A 115 2.99 1.78 5.00
C VAL A 115 2.17 0.71 4.27
N GLU A 116 2.16 -0.53 4.78
CA GLU A 116 1.36 -1.64 4.23
C GLU A 116 -0.14 -1.30 4.24
N ILE A 117 -0.63 -0.80 5.38
CA ILE A 117 -2.03 -0.38 5.55
C ILE A 117 -2.36 0.77 4.61
N MET A 118 -1.48 1.77 4.50
CA MET A 118 -1.67 2.89 3.59
C MET A 118 -1.79 2.41 2.13
N PHE A 119 -0.90 1.54 1.65
CA PHE A 119 -1.01 0.99 0.29
C PHE A 119 -2.26 0.12 0.07
N THR A 120 -2.68 -0.61 1.08
CA THR A 120 -3.81 -1.54 0.98
C THR A 120 -5.13 -0.79 0.84
N TYR A 121 -5.31 0.29 1.59
CA TYR A 121 -6.60 0.98 1.70
C TYR A 121 -6.66 2.31 0.91
N HIS A 122 -5.52 2.89 0.55
CA HIS A 122 -5.41 4.15 -0.22
C HIS A 122 -4.51 3.98 -1.45
N GLY A 123 -4.55 2.80 -2.06
CA GLY A 123 -3.66 2.44 -3.15
C GLY A 123 -3.91 3.18 -4.46
N ASP A 124 -5.13 3.71 -4.65
CA ASP A 124 -5.51 4.56 -5.78
C ASP A 124 -4.64 5.83 -5.86
N VAL A 125 -4.34 6.44 -4.72
CA VAL A 125 -3.45 7.60 -4.63
C VAL A 125 -1.97 7.19 -4.49
N LEU A 126 -1.69 6.12 -3.74
CA LEU A 126 -0.32 5.82 -3.32
C LEU A 126 0.48 4.88 -4.24
N LEU A 127 -0.17 3.95 -4.95
CA LEU A 127 0.54 2.99 -5.80
C LEU A 127 1.28 3.64 -6.99
N PRO A 128 0.83 4.77 -7.56
CA PRO A 128 1.67 5.56 -8.47
C PRO A 128 3.03 5.97 -7.89
N HIS A 129 3.14 6.02 -6.56
CA HIS A 129 4.33 6.40 -5.80
C HIS A 129 4.94 5.19 -5.06
N TRP A 130 4.60 3.95 -5.41
CA TRP A 130 5.03 2.76 -4.67
C TRP A 130 6.55 2.70 -4.47
N LEU A 131 7.32 2.73 -5.56
CA LEU A 131 8.80 2.70 -5.49
C LEU A 131 9.40 3.96 -4.83
N PRO A 132 8.95 5.20 -5.16
CA PRO A 132 9.35 6.39 -4.43
C PRO A 132 9.15 6.31 -2.91
N VAL A 133 8.00 5.79 -2.45
CA VAL A 133 7.73 5.62 -1.01
C VAL A 133 8.71 4.63 -0.40
N LEU A 134 8.99 3.50 -1.07
CA LEU A 134 9.97 2.52 -0.58
C LEU A 134 11.40 3.08 -0.50
N SER A 135 11.76 4.03 -1.37
CA SER A 135 13.07 4.70 -1.32
C SER A 135 13.25 5.57 -0.06
N ASN A 136 12.18 5.92 0.64
CA ASN A 136 12.21 6.75 1.85
C ASN A 136 12.44 5.96 3.15
N PHE A 137 12.46 4.61 3.10
CA PHE A 137 12.93 3.82 4.24
C PHE A 137 14.40 4.16 4.57
N PRO A 138 14.84 4.11 5.84
CA PRO A 138 16.24 4.33 6.18
C PRO A 138 17.18 3.32 5.52
N GLU A 139 18.34 3.77 5.02
CA GLU A 139 19.37 2.89 4.45
C GLU A 139 19.99 1.94 5.49
N THR A 140 19.79 2.22 6.77
CA THR A 140 20.24 1.40 7.90
C THR A 140 19.23 0.34 8.32
N MET A 141 18.04 0.30 7.72
CA MET A 141 17.00 -0.68 8.03
C MET A 141 17.25 -2.00 7.31
N ASP A 142 17.03 -3.14 7.98
CA ASP A 142 17.15 -4.46 7.35
C ASP A 142 16.04 -4.64 6.30
N PRO A 143 16.36 -4.93 5.03
CA PRO A 143 15.37 -5.23 4.00
C PRO A 143 14.39 -6.37 4.33
N ASN A 144 14.74 -7.27 5.24
CA ASN A 144 13.82 -8.29 5.72
C ASN A 144 12.60 -7.72 6.45
N ASP A 145 12.76 -6.58 7.14
CA ASP A 145 11.69 -5.97 7.94
C ASP A 145 10.57 -5.41 7.05
N TYR A 146 10.93 -4.88 5.87
CA TYR A 146 9.98 -4.34 4.90
C TYR A 146 9.78 -5.23 3.67
N LYS A 147 10.20 -6.50 3.72
CA LYS A 147 10.14 -7.42 2.57
C LYS A 147 8.73 -7.68 2.03
N SER A 148 7.68 -7.53 2.85
CA SER A 148 6.28 -7.67 2.43
C SER A 148 5.85 -6.55 1.49
N LEU A 149 6.46 -5.37 1.62
CA LEU A 149 6.17 -4.19 0.80
C LEU A 149 6.88 -4.21 -0.55
N LEU A 150 7.90 -5.07 -0.69
CA LEU A 150 8.73 -5.14 -1.88
C LEU A 150 7.97 -5.75 -3.07
N PRO A 151 7.92 -5.07 -4.23
CA PRO A 151 7.29 -5.60 -5.44
C PRO A 151 8.00 -6.85 -5.95
N ALA A 152 7.21 -7.72 -6.58
CA ALA A 152 7.66 -8.98 -7.14
C ALA A 152 7.22 -9.14 -8.59
N CYS A 153 7.90 -10.01 -9.33
CA CYS A 153 7.57 -10.35 -10.70
C CYS A 153 6.95 -11.75 -10.78
N THR A 154 6.02 -11.90 -11.70
CA THR A 154 5.56 -13.21 -12.17
C THR A 154 6.65 -13.89 -13.02
N ALA A 155 6.56 -15.20 -13.19
CA ALA A 155 7.47 -15.96 -14.06
C ALA A 155 7.50 -15.46 -15.52
N ASN A 156 6.44 -14.76 -15.95
CA ASN A 156 6.30 -14.19 -17.29
C ASN A 156 6.92 -12.78 -17.41
N GLY A 157 7.55 -12.26 -16.36
CA GLY A 157 8.17 -10.94 -16.37
C GLY A 157 7.18 -9.78 -16.28
N ASN A 158 6.09 -9.94 -15.53
CA ASN A 158 5.19 -8.84 -15.19
C ASN A 158 5.23 -8.56 -13.69
N VAL A 159 5.21 -7.30 -13.28
CA VAL A 159 5.13 -6.91 -11.87
C VAL A 159 3.76 -7.29 -11.30
N ILE A 160 3.76 -7.92 -10.13
CA ILE A 160 2.54 -8.33 -9.43
C ILE A 160 1.89 -7.07 -8.84
N PRO A 161 0.62 -6.78 -9.16
CA PRO A 161 -0.07 -5.62 -8.62
C PRO A 161 -0.32 -5.79 -7.12
N TRP A 162 -0.34 -4.68 -6.39
CA TRP A 162 -0.71 -4.68 -4.99
C TRP A 162 -2.20 -5.02 -4.82
N SER A 163 -2.52 -5.87 -3.85
CA SER A 163 -3.91 -6.19 -3.51
C SER A 163 -4.51 -5.07 -2.66
N GLN A 164 -5.43 -4.32 -3.23
CA GLN A 164 -6.15 -3.26 -2.52
C GLN A 164 -7.44 -3.79 -1.89
N ILE A 165 -7.85 -3.16 -0.80
CA ILE A 165 -9.10 -3.45 -0.09
C ILE A 165 -9.84 -2.12 0.08
N GLN A 166 -11.13 -2.11 -0.27
CA GLN A 166 -11.97 -0.95 0.00
C GLN A 166 -12.26 -0.87 1.50
N LEU A 167 -12.06 0.31 2.10
CA LEU A 167 -12.40 0.57 3.51
C LEU A 167 -13.90 0.41 3.78
N ARG A 168 -14.72 0.90 2.85
CA ARG A 168 -16.19 0.93 2.93
C ARG A 168 -16.78 1.07 1.52
N GLU A 169 -18.09 0.91 1.44
CA GLU A 169 -18.85 1.28 0.26
C GLU A 169 -18.72 2.79 -0.02
N GLN A 170 -18.64 3.13 -1.31
CA GLN A 170 -18.57 4.53 -1.73
C GLN A 170 -19.89 5.24 -1.47
N ASP A 171 -19.78 6.48 -1.01
CA ASP A 171 -20.91 7.36 -0.82
C ASP A 171 -21.31 7.98 -2.17
N TRP A 172 -22.59 8.30 -2.35
CA TRP A 172 -23.10 8.92 -3.57
C TRP A 172 -22.36 10.21 -3.94
N CYS A 173 -21.80 10.95 -2.96
CA CYS A 173 -21.05 12.17 -3.23
C CYS A 173 -19.60 11.94 -3.71
N GLU A 174 -19.14 10.69 -3.78
CA GLU A 174 -17.80 10.31 -4.23
C GLU A 174 -17.78 9.86 -5.69
N GLU A 175 -18.95 9.72 -6.32
CA GLU A 175 -19.08 9.47 -7.75
C GLU A 175 -18.46 10.62 -8.57
N ALA A 176 -17.96 10.29 -9.76
CA ALA A 176 -17.20 11.23 -10.61
C ALA A 176 -17.94 12.54 -10.89
N ASP A 177 -19.27 12.51 -10.96
CA ASP A 177 -20.11 13.68 -11.22
C ASP A 177 -20.11 14.69 -10.07
N PHE A 178 -19.75 14.26 -8.85
CA PHE A 178 -19.73 15.10 -7.63
C PHE A 178 -18.31 15.44 -7.15
N GLN A 179 -17.28 14.89 -7.78
CA GLN A 179 -15.89 15.16 -7.41
C GLN A 179 -15.51 16.61 -7.77
N ASN A 180 -15.18 17.39 -6.74
CA ASN A 180 -14.43 18.64 -6.94
C ASN A 180 -12.96 18.30 -7.25
N GLU A 181 -12.22 19.22 -7.90
CA GLU A 181 -10.79 19.05 -8.11
C GLU A 181 -10.10 18.65 -6.79
N SER A 182 -9.39 17.51 -6.84
CA SER A 182 -8.79 16.86 -5.68
C SER A 182 -7.88 17.83 -4.91
N ASP A 183 -8.22 18.07 -3.64
CA ASP A 183 -7.44 18.90 -2.71
C ASP A 183 -6.15 18.19 -2.22
N ASP A 184 -5.88 16.96 -2.67
CA ASP A 184 -4.74 16.13 -2.23
C ASP A 184 -3.50 16.20 -3.16
N CYS A 185 -3.49 17.08 -4.16
CA CYS A 185 -2.51 17.03 -5.25
C CYS A 185 -1.14 17.70 -4.99
N ASP A 186 -0.60 17.66 -3.76
CA ASP A 186 0.84 17.97 -3.59
C ASP A 186 1.69 16.69 -3.62
N ASP A 187 1.56 15.96 -4.72
CA ASP A 187 2.43 14.84 -5.06
C ASP A 187 3.89 15.26 -5.17
N ASP A 188 4.17 16.56 -5.36
CA ASP A 188 5.54 17.03 -5.59
C ASP A 188 6.40 16.92 -4.33
N PHE A 189 5.79 16.92 -3.13
CA PHE A 189 6.47 16.77 -1.84
C PHE A 189 7.46 15.59 -1.81
N ILE A 190 7.06 14.40 -2.27
CA ILE A 190 7.93 13.19 -2.24
C ILE A 190 9.16 13.30 -3.14
N TYR A 191 9.19 14.28 -4.06
CA TYR A 191 10.25 14.48 -5.03
C TYR A 191 11.10 15.73 -4.77
N GLU A 192 10.81 16.49 -3.72
CA GLU A 192 11.52 17.74 -3.42
C GLU A 192 13.00 17.49 -3.08
N GLU A 193 13.26 16.46 -2.27
CA GLU A 193 14.63 16.11 -1.83
C GLU A 193 15.42 15.38 -2.93
N ASP A 194 14.76 14.53 -3.70
CA ASP A 194 15.38 13.75 -4.78
C ASP A 194 14.47 13.68 -6.01
N GLN A 195 14.74 14.56 -6.98
CA GLN A 195 14.01 14.60 -8.23
C GLN A 195 14.19 13.34 -9.09
N THR A 196 15.24 12.55 -8.86
CA THR A 196 15.45 11.30 -9.60
C THR A 196 14.37 10.27 -9.28
N LEU A 197 13.70 10.38 -8.12
CA LEU A 197 12.58 9.52 -7.75
C LEU A 197 11.39 9.64 -8.70
N LYS A 198 11.26 10.76 -9.44
CA LYS A 198 10.21 10.92 -10.48
C LYS A 198 10.33 9.86 -11.58
N TYR A 199 11.52 9.32 -11.83
CA TYR A 199 11.71 8.22 -12.78
C TYR A 199 11.02 6.92 -12.34
N PHE A 200 10.89 6.69 -11.03
CA PHE A 200 10.24 5.51 -10.47
C PHE A 200 8.74 5.71 -10.22
N ALA A 201 8.20 6.89 -10.54
CA ALA A 201 6.79 7.19 -10.42
C ALA A 201 5.98 6.60 -11.60
N CYS A 202 4.83 6.02 -11.30
CA CYS A 202 3.99 5.31 -12.27
C CYS A 202 2.55 5.85 -12.23
N LYS A 203 2.34 7.08 -12.73
CA LYS A 203 1.05 7.78 -12.65
C LYS A 203 -0.10 7.18 -13.47
N LYS A 204 0.18 6.34 -14.48
CA LYS A 204 -0.83 5.79 -15.41
C LYS A 204 -0.60 4.36 -15.89
N GLU A 205 0.62 3.84 -15.74
CA GLU A 205 1.02 2.52 -16.23
C GLU A 205 1.52 1.68 -15.05
N SER A 206 1.38 0.36 -15.11
CA SER A 206 2.00 -0.53 -14.13
C SER A 206 3.52 -0.42 -14.19
N VAL A 207 4.20 -0.49 -13.03
CA VAL A 207 5.66 -0.55 -12.94
C VAL A 207 6.19 -1.62 -13.91
N THR A 208 7.11 -1.25 -14.80
CA THR A 208 7.75 -2.21 -15.72
C THR A 208 8.90 -2.95 -15.04
N THR A 209 9.28 -4.10 -15.57
CA THR A 209 10.40 -4.88 -15.00
C THR A 209 11.75 -4.18 -15.12
N GLU A 210 11.93 -3.34 -16.13
CA GLU A 210 13.14 -2.55 -16.34
C GLU A 210 13.25 -1.45 -15.28
N VAL A 211 12.16 -0.71 -15.05
CA VAL A 211 12.09 0.31 -13.99
C VAL A 211 12.30 -0.35 -12.62
N LEU A 212 11.71 -1.52 -12.40
CA LEU A 212 11.86 -2.24 -11.15
C LEU A 212 13.30 -2.73 -10.91
N THR A 213 13.93 -3.32 -11.93
CA THR A 213 15.33 -3.74 -11.88
C THR A 213 16.25 -2.55 -11.63
N SER A 214 15.98 -1.42 -12.28
CA SER A 214 16.71 -0.16 -12.08
C SER A 214 16.54 0.36 -10.65
N TRP A 215 15.34 0.30 -10.09
CA TRP A 215 15.08 0.70 -8.71
C TRP A 215 15.84 -0.15 -7.70
N TYR A 216 15.76 -1.49 -7.80
CA TYR A 216 16.52 -2.38 -6.91
C TYR A 216 18.02 -2.12 -7.02
N THR A 217 18.53 -1.94 -8.24
CA THR A 217 19.94 -1.60 -8.49
C THR A 217 20.30 -0.28 -7.79
N GLY A 218 19.53 0.78 -8.02
CA GLY A 218 19.78 2.09 -7.42
C GLY A 218 19.70 2.03 -5.89
N ARG A 219 18.70 1.34 -5.35
CA ARG A 219 18.48 1.23 -3.91
C ARG A 219 19.60 0.45 -3.21
N VAL A 220 20.11 -0.63 -3.83
CA VAL A 220 21.30 -1.34 -3.35
C VAL A 220 22.51 -0.41 -3.25
N HIS A 221 22.76 0.40 -4.28
CA HIS A 221 23.88 1.35 -4.26
C HIS A 221 23.67 2.45 -3.21
N GLN A 222 22.44 2.92 -2.99
CA GLN A 222 22.14 3.89 -1.94
C GLN A 222 22.43 3.32 -0.56
N ILE A 223 21.96 2.09 -0.26
CA ILE A 223 22.22 1.42 1.02
C ILE A 223 23.73 1.32 1.24
N GLU A 224 24.46 0.72 0.28
CA GLU A 224 25.90 0.53 0.43
C GLU A 224 26.66 1.86 0.57
N SER A 225 26.40 2.83 -0.31
CA SER A 225 27.19 4.08 -0.33
C SER A 225 26.88 5.02 0.84
N ARG A 226 25.65 5.00 1.37
CA ARG A 226 25.22 5.93 2.42
C ARG A 226 25.35 5.36 3.82
N SER A 227 25.13 4.05 4.02
CA SER A 227 25.20 3.40 5.34
C SER A 227 26.40 2.47 5.51
N CYS A 228 27.09 2.08 4.42
CA CYS A 228 28.14 1.06 4.42
C CYS A 228 27.67 -0.31 4.93
N MET A 229 26.35 -0.55 5.02
CA MET A 229 25.78 -1.84 5.45
C MET A 229 25.71 -2.79 4.25
N VAL A 230 26.84 -3.46 3.98
CA VAL A 230 26.99 -4.38 2.84
C VAL A 230 26.06 -5.59 2.99
N ASP A 231 25.87 -6.07 4.21
CA ASP A 231 24.92 -7.13 4.57
C ASP A 231 23.47 -6.79 4.20
N HIS A 232 23.03 -5.55 4.47
CA HIS A 232 21.71 -5.07 4.05
C HIS A 232 21.61 -4.96 2.52
N ALA A 233 22.63 -4.44 1.84
CA ALA A 233 22.66 -4.38 0.39
C ALA A 233 22.57 -5.80 -0.25
N VAL A 234 23.31 -6.77 0.29
CA VAL A 234 23.25 -8.20 -0.07
C VAL A 234 21.85 -8.77 0.18
N THR A 235 21.22 -8.41 1.30
CA THR A 235 19.88 -8.89 1.65
C THR A 235 18.83 -8.38 0.67
N LEU A 236 18.85 -7.09 0.34
CA LEU A 236 17.90 -6.49 -0.60
C LEU A 236 17.96 -7.18 -1.98
N ILE A 237 19.17 -7.39 -2.51
CA ILE A 237 19.32 -8.01 -3.83
C ILE A 237 18.94 -9.50 -3.81
N LYS A 238 19.15 -10.22 -2.70
CA LYS A 238 18.66 -11.60 -2.53
C LYS A 238 17.13 -11.62 -2.58
N LEU A 239 16.46 -10.73 -1.85
CA LEU A 239 15.00 -10.61 -1.84
C LEU A 239 14.44 -10.30 -3.23
N ALA A 240 15.12 -9.45 -4.01
CA ALA A 240 14.75 -9.14 -5.39
C ALA A 240 14.82 -10.38 -6.29
N ARG A 241 15.90 -11.17 -6.17
CA ARG A 241 16.08 -12.42 -6.94
C ARG A 241 15.05 -13.47 -6.56
N GLU A 242 14.76 -13.66 -5.27
CA GLU A 242 13.69 -14.54 -4.78
C GLU A 242 12.32 -14.14 -5.33
N ARG A 243 12.12 -12.85 -5.62
CA ARG A 243 10.92 -12.26 -6.22
C ARG A 243 10.94 -12.22 -7.76
N SER A 244 11.82 -13.00 -8.39
CA SER A 244 11.92 -13.14 -9.85
C SER A 244 12.27 -11.84 -10.59
N VAL A 245 12.97 -10.91 -9.94
CA VAL A 245 13.55 -9.74 -10.62
C VAL A 245 14.84 -10.16 -11.32
N MET A 246 14.89 -9.97 -12.63
CA MET A 246 15.97 -10.46 -13.50
C MET A 246 17.10 -9.43 -13.65
N GLY A 247 18.28 -9.86 -14.12
CA GLY A 247 19.38 -8.95 -14.46
C GLY A 247 20.21 -8.45 -13.27
N LEU A 248 20.06 -9.06 -12.10
CA LEU A 248 20.73 -8.65 -10.86
C LEU A 248 21.93 -9.53 -10.47
N ASP A 249 22.21 -10.62 -11.20
CA ASP A 249 23.23 -11.61 -10.78
C ASP A 249 24.64 -11.03 -10.72
N HIS A 250 25.03 -10.18 -11.69
CA HIS A 250 26.35 -9.56 -11.68
C HIS A 250 26.56 -8.68 -10.45
N LEU A 251 25.58 -7.82 -10.15
CA LEU A 251 25.61 -6.96 -8.96
C LEU A 251 25.59 -7.79 -7.67
N TYR A 252 24.84 -8.89 -7.64
CA TYR A 252 24.85 -9.81 -6.50
C TYR A 252 26.23 -10.41 -6.23
N HIS A 253 26.93 -10.87 -7.27
CA HIS A 253 28.30 -11.39 -7.13
C HIS A 253 29.30 -10.32 -6.69
N GLN A 254 29.16 -9.08 -7.17
CA GLN A 254 29.96 -7.96 -6.70
C GLN A 254 29.73 -7.68 -5.21
N LEU A 255 28.48 -7.70 -4.76
CA LEU A 255 28.14 -7.51 -3.35
C LEU A 255 28.68 -8.64 -2.46
N LEU A 256 28.61 -9.91 -2.89
CA LEU A 256 29.23 -11.01 -2.13
C LEU A 256 30.75 -10.85 -2.03
N THR A 257 31.38 -10.34 -3.08
CA THR A 257 32.82 -10.06 -3.08
C THR A 257 33.13 -8.92 -2.11
N LEU A 258 32.34 -7.85 -2.12
CA LEU A 258 32.47 -6.74 -1.19
C LEU A 258 32.24 -7.18 0.26
N ASP A 259 31.24 -8.02 0.51
CA ASP A 259 30.93 -8.61 1.82
C ASP A 259 32.14 -9.39 2.38
N ALA A 260 32.75 -10.25 1.57
CA ALA A 260 33.98 -10.95 1.95
C ALA A 260 35.15 -9.99 2.20
N LEU A 261 35.34 -8.97 1.36
CA LEU A 261 36.41 -7.97 1.55
C LEU A 261 36.22 -7.22 2.88
N VAL A 262 35.00 -6.78 3.18
CA VAL A 262 34.69 -6.00 4.39
C VAL A 262 34.74 -6.89 5.63
N TYR A 263 34.02 -8.01 5.66
CA TYR A 263 33.84 -8.78 6.89
C TYR A 263 34.88 -9.90 7.09
N GLU A 264 35.39 -10.53 6.05
CA GLU A 264 36.39 -11.62 6.18
C GLU A 264 37.83 -11.08 6.08
N VAL A 265 38.09 -10.22 5.08
CA VAL A 265 39.42 -9.61 4.87
C VAL A 265 39.63 -8.38 5.76
N HIS A 266 38.56 -7.80 6.32
CA HIS A 266 38.60 -6.60 7.19
C HIS A 266 39.09 -5.34 6.47
N LEU A 267 38.74 -5.20 5.19
CA LEU A 267 38.94 -3.98 4.42
C LEU A 267 37.72 -3.06 4.58
N GLU A 268 37.62 -2.40 5.73
CA GLU A 268 36.47 -1.54 6.10
C GLU A 268 36.24 -0.37 5.13
N ASP A 269 37.29 0.09 4.45
CA ASP A 269 37.23 1.17 3.46
C ASP A 269 36.81 0.70 2.06
N ALA A 270 36.60 -0.61 1.86
CA ALA A 270 36.13 -1.12 0.57
C ALA A 270 34.73 -0.58 0.25
N ARG A 271 34.54 -0.12 -0.99
CA ARG A 271 33.27 0.40 -1.50
C ARG A 271 32.89 -0.30 -2.80
N LEU A 272 31.60 -0.48 -3.01
CA LEU A 272 31.07 -1.10 -4.23
C LEU A 272 31.50 -0.33 -5.48
N SER A 273 31.45 1.01 -5.42
CA SER A 273 31.84 1.88 -6.53
C SER A 273 33.31 1.76 -6.93
N ASP A 274 34.18 1.38 -6.00
CA ASP A 274 35.60 1.18 -6.27
C ASP A 274 35.82 -0.21 -6.84
N LEU A 275 35.17 -1.22 -6.24
CA LEU A 275 35.19 -2.60 -6.74
C LEU A 275 34.77 -2.68 -8.22
N GLN A 276 33.73 -1.95 -8.61
CA GLN A 276 33.23 -1.89 -9.99
C GLN A 276 34.21 -1.27 -11.01
N LYS A 277 35.22 -0.53 -10.54
CA LYS A 277 36.27 0.06 -11.39
C LYS A 277 37.53 -0.79 -11.44
N MET A 278 37.66 -1.76 -10.54
CA MET A 278 38.85 -2.62 -10.45
C MET A 278 38.82 -3.73 -11.50
N SER A 279 40.01 -4.18 -11.91
CA SER A 279 40.13 -5.40 -12.70
C SER A 279 39.92 -6.63 -11.83
N ASP A 280 39.42 -7.73 -12.40
CA ASP A 280 39.27 -9.01 -11.70
C ASP A 280 40.56 -9.49 -11.04
N LEU A 281 41.72 -9.19 -11.66
CA LEU A 281 43.03 -9.53 -11.10
C LEU A 281 43.32 -8.74 -9.82
N ASP A 282 42.97 -7.46 -9.78
CA ASP A 282 43.21 -6.63 -8.60
C ASP A 282 42.24 -6.97 -7.47
N ILE A 283 40.99 -7.32 -7.80
CA ILE A 283 40.03 -7.87 -6.84
C ILE A 283 40.57 -9.18 -6.22
N CYS A 284 41.07 -10.10 -7.05
CA CYS A 284 41.69 -11.32 -6.57
C CYS A 284 42.88 -11.05 -5.62
N LYS A 285 43.73 -10.07 -5.93
CA LYS A 285 44.84 -9.69 -5.04
C LYS A 285 44.35 -9.17 -3.70
N LEU A 286 43.28 -8.37 -3.67
CA LEU A 286 42.69 -7.90 -2.42
C LEU A 286 42.17 -9.05 -1.57
N LEU A 287 41.46 -10.01 -2.16
CA LEU A 287 40.96 -11.20 -1.46
C LEU A 287 42.10 -12.06 -0.88
N MET A 288 43.26 -12.08 -1.53
CA MET A 288 44.45 -12.81 -1.08
C MET A 288 45.41 -11.98 -0.21
N SER A 289 45.04 -10.76 0.19
CA SER A 289 45.96 -9.85 0.90
C SER A 289 46.18 -10.18 2.39
N LYS A 290 45.65 -11.31 2.88
CA LYS A 290 45.93 -11.90 4.19
C LYS A 290 46.61 -13.25 4.05
#